data_AF-A0A535G0Q7-F1
#
_entry.id   AF-A0A535G0Q7-F1
#
_cell.length_a   1.000
_cell.length_b   1.000
_cell.length_c   1.000
_cell.angle_alpha   90.00
_cell.angle_beta   90.00
_cell.angle_gamma   90.00
#
_symmetry.space_group_name_H-M   'P 1'
#
loop_
_entity.id
_entity.type
_entity.pdbx_description
1 polymer ?
#
loop_
_entity_poly.entity_id
_entity_poly.type
_entity_poly.pdbx_seq_one_letter_code
_entity_poly.pdbx_strand_id
1 'polypeptide(L)' 'MKRIDYYCDASDHQTWTPGLSLAVHADRSAYCPMGVSSGHHWQPAGGILLLLLKRRLAAVALTSR' A
#
# COMPACT_ATOMS: atom_id res chain seq x y z
N MET A 1 16.18 -2.82 4.27
CA MET A 1 14.75 -2.49 4.51
C MET A 1 14.23 -1.65 3.35
N LYS A 2 13.05 -1.94 2.80
CA LYS A 2 12.52 -1.23 1.60
C LYS A 2 11.68 -0.01 1.99
N ARG A 3 11.98 1.14 1.37
CA ARG A 3 11.19 2.38 1.45
C ARG A 3 10.17 2.42 0.32
N ILE A 4 8.99 2.96 0.60
CA ILE A 4 7.84 3.04 -0.30
C ILE A 4 7.48 4.51 -0.49
N ASP A 5 7.46 4.95 -1.74
CA ASP A 5 7.13 6.33 -2.11
C ASP A 5 5.63 6.51 -2.36
N TYR A 6 4.93 5.45 -2.78
CA TYR A 6 3.50 5.46 -3.04
C TYR A 6 2.77 4.25 -2.47
N TYR A 7 1.54 4.42 -2.02
CA TYR A 7 0.70 3.31 -1.57
C TYR A 7 -0.69 3.39 -2.20
N CYS A 8 -1.33 2.24 -2.38
CA CYS A 8 -2.70 2.15 -2.87
C CYS A 8 -3.67 2.25 -1.70
N ASP A 9 -4.57 3.22 -1.72
CA ASP A 9 -5.65 3.39 -0.73
C ASP A 9 -7.05 3.07 -1.30
N ALA A 10 -7.13 2.58 -2.55
CA ALA A 10 -8.38 2.08 -3.13
C ALA A 10 -9.06 1.10 -2.17
N SER A 11 -10.35 1.34 -1.90
CA SER A 11 -11.11 0.68 -0.83
C SER A 11 -11.24 -0.83 -1.04
N ASP A 12 -11.46 -1.25 -2.29
CA ASP A 12 -11.51 -2.64 -2.74
C ASP A 12 -10.14 -3.32 -2.76
N HIS A 13 -9.03 -2.57 -2.63
CA HIS A 13 -7.68 -3.09 -2.53
C HIS A 13 -7.14 -3.12 -1.08
N GLN A 14 -7.93 -2.67 -0.10
CA GLN A 14 -7.56 -2.79 1.31
C GLN A 14 -7.83 -4.22 1.80
N THR A 15 -6.85 -4.81 2.48
CA THR A 15 -6.95 -6.16 3.04
C THR A 15 -6.33 -6.23 4.42
N TRP A 16 -6.88 -7.11 5.26
CA TRP A 16 -6.38 -7.39 6.61
C TRP A 16 -5.05 -8.14 6.64
N THR A 17 -4.70 -8.80 5.54
CA THR A 17 -3.45 -9.55 5.38
C THR A 17 -2.64 -8.98 4.20
N PRO A 18 -1.95 -7.84 4.40
CA PRO A 18 -1.26 -7.14 3.32
C PRO A 18 -0.10 -8.00 2.75
N GLY A 19 -0.19 -8.34 1.47
CA GLY A 19 0.81 -9.15 0.75
C GLY A 19 2.17 -8.47 0.68
N LEU A 20 3.20 -9.19 0.21
CA LEU A 20 4.55 -8.62 -0.03
C LEU A 20 4.70 -8.02 -1.43
N SER A 21 3.62 -7.94 -2.21
CA SER A 21 3.66 -7.43 -3.59
C SER A 21 4.10 -5.97 -3.63
N LEU A 22 5.20 -5.74 -4.33
CA LEU A 22 5.78 -4.43 -4.56
C LEU A 22 5.50 -4.04 -6.00
N ALA A 23 5.06 -2.80 -6.19
CA ALA A 23 4.78 -2.22 -7.49
C ALA A 23 5.77 -1.09 -7.78
N VAL A 24 5.68 -0.56 -9.00
CA VAL A 24 6.35 0.67 -9.41
C VAL A 24 5.28 1.67 -9.87
N HIS A 25 5.37 2.91 -9.39
CA HIS A 25 4.54 4.02 -9.84
C HIS A 25 5.42 5.25 -10.04
N ALA A 26 5.33 5.88 -11.21
CA ALA A 26 6.15 7.03 -11.58
C ALA A 26 7.65 6.81 -11.33
N ASP A 27 8.16 5.65 -11.76
CA ASP A 27 9.56 5.19 -11.56
C ASP A 27 10.02 5.10 -10.10
N ARG A 28 9.08 5.09 -9.15
CA ARG A 28 9.34 4.99 -7.71
C ARG A 28 8.67 3.77 -7.09
N SER A 29 9.11 3.41 -5.89
CA SER A 29 8.60 2.22 -5.21
C SER A 29 7.16 2.43 -4.74
N ALA A 30 6.29 1.51 -5.11
CA ALA A 30 4.88 1.54 -4.76
C ALA A 30 4.44 0.27 -4.03
N TYR A 31 3.34 0.36 -3.29
CA TYR A 31 2.79 -0.75 -2.53
C TYR A 31 1.26 -0.83 -2.63
N CYS A 32 0.75 -1.98 -3.05
CA CYS A 32 -0.68 -2.29 -2.99
C CYS A 32 -0.91 -3.42 -1.96
N PRO A 33 -1.80 -3.24 -0.96
CA PRO A 33 -2.06 -4.28 0.05
C PRO A 33 -2.58 -5.59 -0.53
N MET A 34 -3.49 -5.52 -1.51
CA MET A 34 -4.05 -6.68 -2.20
C MET A 34 -3.13 -7.22 -3.32
N GLY A 35 -2.14 -6.44 -3.77
CA GLY A 35 -1.18 -6.87 -4.78
C GLY A 35 -1.77 -7.08 -6.19
N VAL A 36 -2.91 -6.45 -6.49
CA VAL A 36 -3.50 -6.46 -7.83
C VAL A 36 -2.62 -5.72 -8.86
N SER A 37 -2.85 -5.96 -10.15
CA SER A 37 -2.07 -5.40 -11.25
C SER A 37 -2.58 -4.05 -11.78
N SER A 38 -3.82 -3.65 -11.47
CA SER A 38 -4.46 -2.45 -12.04
C SER A 38 -5.51 -1.83 -11.11
N GLY A 39 -6.05 -0.66 -11.49
CA GLY A 39 -7.13 0.00 -10.74
C GLY A 39 -6.66 0.75 -9.49
N HIS A 40 -5.38 1.06 -9.39
CA HIS A 40 -4.81 1.65 -8.20
C HIS A 40 -5.21 3.12 -8.02
N HIS A 41 -5.52 3.49 -6.78
CA HIS A 41 -5.56 4.88 -6.34
C HIS A 41 -4.28 5.15 -5.53
N TRP A 42 -3.28 5.74 -6.19
CA TRP A 42 -1.95 5.96 -5.60
C TRP A 42 -1.91 7.23 -4.75
N GLN A 43 -1.49 7.09 -3.51
CA GLN A 43 -1.24 8.18 -2.57
C GLN A 43 0.25 8.28 -2.23
N PRO A 44 0.78 9.50 -2.07
CA PRO A 44 2.17 9.69 -1.68
C PRO A 44 2.42 9.22 -0.24
N ALA A 45 3.50 8.49 -0.02
CA ALA A 45 3.89 7.95 1.28
C ALA A 45 5.18 8.57 1.85
N GLY A 46 5.91 9.37 1.05
CA GLY A 46 7.11 10.08 1.49
C GLY A 46 8.31 9.18 1.80
N GLY A 47 8.40 8.00 1.18
CA GLY A 47 9.48 7.06 1.40
C GLY A 47 9.36 6.29 2.73
N ILE A 48 8.17 6.06 3.25
CA ILE A 48 7.98 5.32 4.51
C ILE A 48 8.50 3.87 4.41
N LEU A 49 8.96 3.29 5.53
CA LEU A 49 9.30 1.87 5.57
C LEU A 49 8.07 1.00 5.32
N LEU A 50 8.20 -0.03 4.47
CA LEU A 50 7.10 -0.95 4.13
C LEU A 50 6.43 -1.55 5.38
N LEU A 51 7.21 -1.92 6.40
CA LEU A 51 6.66 -2.48 7.64
C LEU A 51 5.73 -1.50 8.38
N LEU A 52 6.11 -0.23 8.44
CA LEU A 52 5.30 0.82 9.07
C LEU A 52 4.06 1.12 8.25
N LEU A 53 4.19 1.14 6.91
CA LEU A 53 3.07 1.31 6.00
C LEU A 53 2.03 0.20 6.15
N LYS A 54 2.45 -1.07 6.16
CA LYS A 54 1.55 -2.21 6.37
C LYS A 54 0.76 -2.10 7.67
N ARG A 55 1.41 -1.70 8.77
CA ARG A 55 0.74 -1.50 10.06
C ARG A 55 -0.31 -0.39 10.00
N ARG A 56 -0.01 0.73 9.33
CA ARG A 56 -0.98 1.83 9.15
C ARG A 56 -2.19 1.39 8.32
N LEU A 57 -1.96 0.72 7.19
CA LEU A 57 -3.03 0.29 6.30
C LEU A 57 -3.91 -0.80 6.93
N ALA A 58 -3.31 -1.72 7.70
CA ALA A 58 -4.07 -2.71 8.47
C ALA A 58 -4.98 -2.05 9.52
N ALA A 59 -4.53 -0.97 10.18
CA ALA A 59 -5.36 -0.23 11.13
C ALA A 59 -6.57 0.44 10.44
N VAL A 60 -6.37 1.03 9.26
CA VAL A 60 -7.46 1.65 8.47
C VAL A 60 -8.50 0.59 8.04
N ALA A 61 -8.04 -0.57 7.56
CA ALA A 61 -8.91 -1.66 7.14
C ALA A 61 -9.76 -2.26 8.29
N LEU A 62 -9.38 -2.03 9.55
CA LEU A 62 -10.16 -2.43 10.72
C LEU A 62 -11.26 -1.42 11.07
N THR A 63 -11.09 -0.14 10.70
CA THR A 63 -12.01 0.95 11.04
C THR A 63 -13.07 1.25 9.98
N SER A 64 -12.89 0.77 8.74
CA SER A 64 -13.81 1.03 7.61
C SER A 64 -15.01 0.06 7.54
N ARG A 65 -15.49 -0.45 8.68
CA ARG A 65 -16.69 -1.31 8.77
C ARG A 65 -17.90 -0.53 9.26
#